data_AF-A0A3D0VCF3-F1
#
_entry.id   AF-A0A3D0VCF3-F1
#
_cell.length_a   1.000
_cell.length_b   1.000
_cell.length_c   1.000
_cell.angle_alpha   90.00
_cell.angle_beta   90.00
_cell.angle_gamma   90.00
#
_symmetry.space_group_name_H-M   'P 1'
#
loop_
_entity.id
_entity.type
_entity.pdbx_description
1 polymer ?
#
loop_
_entity_poly.entity_id
_entity_poly.type
_entity_poly.pdbx_seq_one_letter_code
_entity_poly.pdbx_strand_id
1 'polypeptide(L)'
;MINLIQAAVLGFLQGITELFPISSLGHSVIFPKLFGWNLDQSQPYFLTFLIATHLATAIVLFFFFLKDWIQVFKGLGRVVRDRKIGASDTYAKLGVLLVVGTIPAGILGLALEKPIRALFASPLIAAVFLIVNGLVLFAAERLRQRQPMTVGA
;
A
#
# COMPACT_ATOMS: atom_id res chain seq x y z
N MET A 1 -6.79 -23.66 10.48
CA MET A 1 -6.90 -23.37 9.02
C MET A 1 -7.98 -22.31 8.82
N ILE A 2 -7.83 -21.43 7.84
CA ILE A 2 -8.82 -20.38 7.54
C ILE A 2 -10.03 -21.05 6.87
N ASN A 3 -11.22 -20.87 7.44
CA ASN A 3 -12.46 -21.33 6.81
C ASN A 3 -13.01 -20.29 5.82
N LEU A 4 -14.00 -20.68 5.01
CA LEU A 4 -14.54 -19.82 3.95
C LEU A 4 -15.09 -18.47 4.47
N ILE A 5 -15.77 -18.48 5.62
CA ILE A 5 -16.32 -17.25 6.22
C ILE A 5 -15.18 -16.33 6.67
N GLN A 6 -14.18 -16.87 7.35
CA GLN A 6 -13.00 -16.13 7.78
C GLN A 6 -12.23 -15.58 6.58
N ALA A 7 -12.09 -16.36 5.51
CA ALA A 7 -11.44 -15.92 4.27
C ALA A 7 -12.22 -14.78 3.60
N ALA A 8 -13.56 -14.88 3.53
CA ALA A 8 -14.40 -13.84 2.96
C ALA A 8 -14.33 -12.54 3.77
N VAL A 9 -14.39 -12.62 5.10
CA VAL A 9 -14.28 -11.45 5.99
C VAL A 9 -12.90 -10.80 5.91
N LEU A 10 -11.81 -11.59 5.95
CA LEU A 10 -10.46 -11.05 5.82
C LEU A 10 -10.19 -10.49 4.43
N GLY A 11 -10.69 -11.12 3.38
CA GLY A 11 -10.59 -10.61 2.01
C GLY A 11 -11.35 -9.29 1.84
N PHE A 12 -12.55 -9.18 2.39
CA PHE A 12 -13.32 -7.94 2.40
C PHE A 12 -12.61 -6.84 3.20
N LEU A 13 -12.10 -7.17 4.39
CA LEU A 13 -11.33 -6.26 5.22
C LEU A 13 -10.08 -5.76 4.48
N GLN A 14 -9.33 -6.65 3.84
CA GLN A 14 -8.18 -6.30 3.00
C GLN A 14 -8.60 -5.36 1.87
N GLY A 15 -9.67 -5.68 1.14
CA GLY A 15 -10.16 -4.88 0.02
C GLY A 15 -10.51 -3.45 0.40
N ILE A 16 -11.16 -3.24 1.55
CA ILE A 16 -11.47 -1.89 2.05
C ILE A 16 -10.19 -1.22 2.53
N THR A 17 -9.46 -1.87 3.44
CA THR A 17 -8.33 -1.24 4.15
C THR A 17 -7.15 -0.94 3.24
N GLU A 18 -7.00 -1.60 2.10
CA GLU A 18 -5.98 -1.30 1.09
C GLU A 18 -6.22 0.04 0.38
N LEU A 19 -7.49 0.44 0.24
CA LEU A 19 -7.85 1.70 -0.46
C LEU A 19 -7.64 2.93 0.42
N PHE A 20 -7.55 2.74 1.74
CA PHE A 20 -7.33 3.82 2.70
C PHE A 20 -5.92 3.72 3.29
N PRO A 21 -5.29 4.83 3.69
CA PRO A 21 -3.95 4.82 4.27
C PRO A 21 -3.94 4.33 5.73
N ILE A 22 -4.64 3.24 6.05
CA ILE A 22 -4.87 2.73 7.41
C ILE A 22 -4.16 1.40 7.71
N SER A 23 -3.23 0.96 6.86
CA SER A 23 -2.46 -0.29 6.97
C SER A 23 -3.35 -1.55 7.01
N SER A 24 -3.56 -2.13 5.83
CA SER A 24 -4.33 -3.36 5.62
C SER A 24 -3.74 -4.57 6.36
N LEU A 25 -2.41 -4.72 6.35
CA LEU A 25 -1.71 -5.78 7.07
C LEU A 25 -1.96 -5.75 8.59
N GLY A 26 -1.94 -4.56 9.19
CA GLY A 26 -2.20 -4.41 10.63
C GLY A 26 -3.60 -4.89 11.01
N HIS A 27 -4.60 -4.51 10.22
CA HIS A 27 -5.98 -4.96 10.42
C HIS A 27 -6.13 -6.47 10.23
N SER A 28 -5.52 -7.05 9.20
CA SER A 28 -5.58 -8.49 8.93
C SER A 28 -4.91 -9.35 10.00
N VAL A 29 -3.89 -8.83 10.70
CA VAL A 29 -3.22 -9.50 11.84
C VAL A 29 -4.01 -9.34 13.14
N ILE A 30 -4.57 -8.15 13.41
CA ILE A 30 -5.26 -7.87 14.67
C ILE A 30 -6.67 -8.45 14.69
N PHE A 31 -7.40 -8.38 13.58
CA PHE A 31 -8.82 -8.76 13.52
C PHE A 31 -9.08 -10.19 14.00
N PRO A 32 -8.35 -11.24 13.55
CA PRO A 32 -8.57 -12.59 14.06
C PRO A 32 -8.39 -12.72 15.58
N LYS A 33 -7.43 -11.99 16.17
CA LYS A 33 -7.18 -12.02 17.62
C LYS A 33 -8.30 -11.32 18.39
N LEU A 34 -8.80 -10.20 17.88
CA LEU A 34 -9.90 -9.45 18.49
C LEU A 34 -11.20 -10.26 18.52
N PHE A 35 -11.47 -11.04 17.48
CA PHE A 35 -12.66 -11.90 17.35
C PHE A 35 -12.46 -13.32 17.90
N GLY A 36 -11.35 -13.59 18.60
CA GLY A 36 -11.08 -14.89 19.22
C GLY A 36 -10.93 -16.04 18.23
N TRP A 37 -10.55 -15.77 16.99
CA TRP A 37 -10.34 -16.81 15.99
C TRP A 37 -9.03 -17.55 16.27
N ASN A 38 -9.12 -18.88 16.38
CA ASN A 38 -7.98 -19.79 16.53
C ASN A 38 -7.21 -19.95 15.19
N LEU A 39 -6.77 -18.82 14.63
CA LEU A 39 -5.86 -18.79 13.48
C LEU A 39 -4.43 -18.69 14.00
N ASP A 40 -3.64 -19.71 13.66
CA ASP A 40 -2.21 -19.67 13.87
C ASP A 40 -1.57 -18.81 12.77
N GLN A 41 -1.37 -17.53 13.10
CA GLN A 41 -0.79 -16.53 12.20
C GLN A 41 0.71 -16.72 11.97
N SER A 42 1.36 -17.60 12.74
CA SER A 42 2.77 -17.96 12.52
C SER A 42 2.94 -18.95 11.37
N GLN A 43 1.86 -19.60 10.94
CA GLN A 43 1.90 -20.60 9.88
C GLN A 43 2.17 -19.97 8.51
N PRO A 44 2.98 -20.62 7.66
CA PRO A 44 3.24 -20.16 6.30
C PRO A 44 1.95 -19.91 5.49
N TYR A 45 0.92 -20.73 5.69
CA TYR A 45 -0.36 -20.60 4.99
C TYR A 45 -1.09 -19.28 5.26
N PHE A 46 -1.00 -18.75 6.48
CA PHE A 46 -1.62 -17.47 6.80
C PHE A 46 -0.94 -16.33 6.04
N LEU A 47 0.40 -16.34 6.01
CA LEU A 47 1.14 -15.36 5.22
C LEU A 47 0.85 -15.50 3.73
N THR A 48 0.82 -16.72 3.18
CA THR A 48 0.47 -16.94 1.78
C THR A 48 -0.92 -16.41 1.46
N PHE A 49 -1.89 -16.57 2.36
CA PHE A 49 -3.22 -15.99 2.22
C PHE A 49 -3.18 -14.46 2.18
N LEU A 50 -2.44 -13.80 3.09
CA LEU A 50 -2.28 -12.34 3.07
C LEU A 50 -1.63 -11.83 1.79
N ILE A 51 -0.60 -12.54 1.30
CA ILE A 51 0.05 -12.20 0.03
C ILE A 51 -0.94 -12.34 -1.13
N ALA A 52 -1.76 -13.40 -1.14
CA ALA A 52 -2.74 -13.64 -2.19
C ALA A 52 -3.85 -12.57 -2.21
N THR A 53 -4.36 -12.16 -1.04
CA THR A 53 -5.38 -11.10 -0.97
C THR A 53 -4.81 -9.74 -1.38
N HIS A 54 -3.56 -9.43 -0.99
CA HIS A 54 -2.88 -8.22 -1.44
C HIS A 54 -2.61 -8.22 -2.95
N LEU A 55 -2.22 -9.36 -3.52
CA LEU A 55 -2.09 -9.53 -4.97
C LEU A 55 -3.43 -9.33 -5.67
N ALA A 56 -4.52 -9.85 -5.12
CA ALA A 56 -5.86 -9.65 -5.69
C ALA A 56 -6.23 -8.16 -5.73
N THR A 57 -5.98 -7.40 -4.66
CA THR A 57 -6.20 -5.94 -4.65
C THR A 57 -5.31 -5.22 -5.66
N ALA A 58 -4.03 -5.62 -5.79
CA ALA A 58 -3.12 -5.03 -6.76
C ALA A 58 -3.57 -5.28 -8.21
N ILE A 59 -4.04 -6.49 -8.51
CA ILE A 59 -4.58 -6.85 -9.83
C ILE A 59 -5.80 -5.99 -10.17
N VAL A 60 -6.74 -5.85 -9.22
CA VAL A 60 -7.94 -5.02 -9.41
C VAL A 60 -7.56 -3.57 -9.71
N LEU A 61 -6.65 -2.98 -8.93
CA LEU A 61 -6.20 -1.60 -9.15
C LEU A 61 -5.42 -1.44 -10.46
N PHE A 62 -4.60 -2.43 -10.83
CA PHE A 62 -3.86 -2.43 -12.09
C PHE A 62 -4.81 -2.37 -13.30
N PHE A 63 -5.84 -3.22 -13.31
CA PHE A 63 -6.84 -3.22 -14.39
C PHE A 63 -7.73 -1.98 -14.36
N PHE A 64 -8.11 -1.50 -13.17
CA PHE A 64 -8.89 -0.28 -13.01
C PHE A 64 -8.17 0.94 -13.63
N PHE A 65 -6.87 1.07 -13.39
CA PHE A 65 -6.04 2.16 -13.92
C PHE A 65 -5.29 1.80 -15.21
N LEU A 66 -5.73 0.79 -15.96
CA LEU A 66 -4.99 0.28 -17.13
C LEU A 66 -4.71 1.37 -18.17
N LYS A 67 -5.67 2.27 -18.40
CA LYS A 67 -5.51 3.38 -19.34
C LYS A 67 -4.41 4.35 -18.89
N ASP A 68 -4.37 4.68 -17.60
CA ASP A 68 -3.32 5.54 -17.03
C ASP A 68 -1.95 4.87 -17.09
N TRP A 69 -1.88 3.56 -16.78
CA TRP A 69 -0.65 2.78 -16.94
C TRP A 69 -0.11 2.85 -18.37
N ILE A 70 -0.96 2.66 -19.38
CA ILE A 70 -0.57 2.78 -20.79
C ILE A 70 0.00 4.17 -21.08
N GLN A 71 -0.60 5.24 -20.55
CA GLN A 71 -0.10 6.60 -20.75
C GLN A 71 1.23 6.85 -20.03
N VAL A 72 1.38 6.32 -18.81
CA VAL A 72 2.64 6.35 -18.05
C VAL A 72 3.76 5.66 -18.83
N PHE A 73 3.54 4.45 -19.35
CA PHE A 73 4.54 3.74 -20.14
C PHE A 73 4.90 4.46 -21.43
N LYS A 74 3.91 5.03 -22.14
CA LYS A 74 4.17 5.88 -23.32
C LYS A 74 4.96 7.13 -22.94
N GLY A 75 4.65 7.75 -21.79
CA GLY A 75 5.37 8.89 -21.25
C GLY A 75 6.83 8.57 -20.96
N LEU A 76 7.09 7.46 -20.26
CA LEU A 76 8.43 6.94 -20.02
C LEU A 76 9.19 6.68 -21.33
N GLY A 77 8.54 6.07 -22.32
CA GLY A 77 9.13 5.86 -23.65
C GLY A 77 9.54 7.16 -24.34
N ARG A 78 8.73 8.23 -24.23
CA ARG A 78 9.09 9.56 -24.73
C ARG A 78 10.29 10.14 -23.99
N VAL A 79 10.35 10.01 -22.65
CA VAL A 79 11.50 10.49 -21.86
C VAL A 79 12.79 9.81 -22.29
N VAL A 80 12.76 8.48 -22.50
CA VAL A 80 13.93 7.72 -22.94
C VAL A 80 14.37 8.13 -24.35
N ARG A 81 13.42 8.29 -25.28
CA ARG A 81 13.70 8.67 -26.66
C ARG A 81 14.23 10.11 -26.79
N ASP A 82 13.55 11.06 -26.15
CA ASP A 82 13.79 12.49 -26.33
C ASP A 82 14.80 13.04 -25.31
N ARG A 83 15.21 12.21 -24.33
CA ARG A 83 16.12 12.54 -23.21
C ARG A 83 15.71 13.78 -22.41
N LYS A 84 14.42 14.10 -22.42
CA LYS A 84 13.85 15.24 -21.71
C LYS A 84 12.42 14.93 -21.29
N ILE A 85 11.99 15.59 -20.23
CA ILE A 85 10.59 15.54 -19.80
C ILE A 85 9.90 16.77 -20.40
N GLY A 86 8.86 16.56 -21.20
CA GLY A 86 8.06 17.65 -21.76
C GLY A 86 7.47 18.51 -20.63
N ALA A 87 7.53 19.84 -20.78
CA ALA A 87 7.08 20.77 -19.74
C ALA A 87 5.59 20.56 -19.36
N SER A 88 4.75 20.18 -20.33
CA SER A 88 3.33 19.87 -20.16
C SER A 88 2.99 18.38 -20.17
N ASP A 89 3.99 17.49 -20.21
CA ASP A 89 3.76 16.03 -20.27
C ASP A 89 3.61 15.44 -18.86
N THR A 90 2.37 15.50 -18.35
CA THR A 90 2.02 15.01 -17.00
C THR A 90 2.35 13.54 -16.81
N TYR A 91 2.10 12.69 -17.80
CA TYR A 91 2.33 11.24 -17.69
C TYR A 91 3.82 10.88 -17.73
N ALA A 92 4.63 11.61 -18.51
CA ALA A 92 6.09 11.48 -18.46
C ALA A 92 6.65 11.87 -17.08
N LYS A 93 6.19 13.00 -16.53
CA LYS A 93 6.55 13.42 -15.16
C LYS A 93 6.16 12.37 -14.13
N LEU A 94 4.91 11.91 -14.17
CA LEU A 94 4.39 10.89 -13.27
C LEU A 94 5.21 9.60 -13.36
N GLY A 95 5.50 9.11 -14.57
CA GLY A 95 6.30 7.91 -14.76
C GLY A 95 7.69 8.03 -14.16
N VAL A 96 8.38 9.15 -14.36
CA VAL A 96 9.70 9.38 -13.76
C VAL A 96 9.61 9.43 -12.24
N LEU A 97 8.61 10.12 -11.68
CA LEU A 97 8.38 10.18 -10.24
C LEU A 97 8.09 8.79 -9.65
N LEU A 98 7.32 7.96 -10.35
CA LEU A 98 7.07 6.58 -9.94
C LEU A 98 8.37 5.77 -9.90
N VAL A 99 9.20 5.84 -10.93
CA VAL A 99 10.50 5.14 -10.97
C VAL A 99 11.42 5.61 -9.83
N VAL A 100 11.58 6.92 -9.69
CA VAL A 100 12.44 7.52 -8.64
C VAL A 100 11.92 7.21 -7.24
N GLY A 101 10.60 7.19 -7.03
CA GLY A 101 10.00 6.88 -5.73
C GLY A 101 10.05 5.39 -5.38
N THR A 102 9.92 4.50 -6.38
CA THR A 102 9.85 3.05 -6.14
C THR A 102 11.20 2.37 -6.00
N ILE A 103 12.25 2.85 -6.68
CA ILE A 103 13.59 2.22 -6.61
C ILE A 103 14.14 2.23 -5.16
N PRO A 104 14.20 3.37 -4.44
CA PRO A 104 14.69 3.39 -3.06
C PRO A 104 13.82 2.53 -2.13
N ALA A 105 12.50 2.58 -2.30
CA ALA A 105 11.58 1.76 -1.53
C ALA A 105 11.83 0.25 -1.75
N GLY A 106 12.05 -0.18 -2.99
CA GLY A 106 12.39 -1.56 -3.33
C GLY A 106 13.74 -2.00 -2.75
N ILE A 107 14.77 -1.14 -2.85
CA ILE A 107 16.09 -1.42 -2.27
C ILE A 107 15.99 -1.57 -0.74
N LEU A 108 15.32 -0.64 -0.07
CA LEU A 108 15.11 -0.70 1.38
C LEU A 108 14.28 -1.92 1.77
N GLY A 109 13.25 -2.26 0.99
CA GLY A 109 12.43 -3.44 1.20
C GLY A 109 13.25 -4.73 1.16
N LEU A 110 14.14 -4.88 0.17
CA LEU A 110 15.04 -6.04 0.08
C LEU A 110 16.10 -6.05 1.19
N ALA A 111 16.67 -4.89 1.53
CA ALA A 111 17.69 -4.78 2.57
C ALA A 111 17.14 -5.03 3.98
N LEU A 112 15.88 -4.65 4.23
CA LEU A 112 15.25 -4.68 5.55
C LEU A 112 14.14 -5.73 5.68
N GLU A 113 14.00 -6.65 4.71
CA GLU A 113 12.90 -7.64 4.68
C GLU A 113 12.80 -8.42 6.01
N LYS A 114 13.91 -8.99 6.48
CA LYS A 114 13.95 -9.83 7.69
C LYS A 114 13.51 -9.09 8.96
N PRO A 115 14.11 -7.93 9.33
CA PRO A 115 13.69 -7.21 10.54
C PRO A 115 12.25 -6.72 10.43
N ILE A 116 11.81 -6.27 9.25
CA ILE A 116 10.43 -5.82 9.03
C ILE A 116 9.44 -6.97 9.25
N ARG A 117 9.72 -8.16 8.71
CA ARG A 117 8.87 -9.35 8.85
C ARG A 117 8.77 -9.80 10.31
N ALA A 118 9.84 -9.66 11.10
CA ALA A 118 9.82 -9.95 12.53
C ALA A 118 8.96 -8.97 13.33
N LEU A 119 8.98 -7.68 12.98
CA LEU A 119 8.17 -6.66 13.64
C LEU A 119 6.67 -6.89 13.44
N PHE A 120 6.25 -7.30 12.23
CA PHE A 120 4.84 -7.54 11.91
C PHE A 120 4.29 -8.89 12.37
N ALA A 121 5.13 -9.79 12.91
CA ALA A 121 4.68 -11.06 13.50
C ALA A 121 4.00 -10.88 14.88
N SER A 122 4.14 -9.70 15.51
CA SER A 122 3.54 -9.39 16.80
C SER A 122 2.30 -8.49 16.63
N PRO A 123 1.09 -8.96 17.02
CA PRO A 123 -0.13 -8.14 16.98
C PRO A 123 -0.02 -6.86 17.81
N LEU A 124 0.74 -6.88 18.90
CA LEU A 124 0.98 -5.70 19.75
C LEU A 124 1.79 -4.64 18.99
N ILE A 125 2.85 -5.05 18.30
CA ILE A 125 3.68 -4.15 17.50
C ILE A 125 2.86 -3.58 16.34
N ALA A 126 2.07 -4.41 15.67
CA ALA A 126 1.15 -3.97 14.62
C ALA A 126 0.14 -2.92 15.13
N ALA A 127 -0.43 -3.11 16.32
CA ALA A 127 -1.34 -2.15 16.94
C ALA A 127 -0.67 -0.82 17.26
N VAL A 128 0.56 -0.83 17.78
CA VAL A 128 1.34 0.39 18.03
C VAL A 128 1.61 1.14 16.72
N PHE A 129 2.01 0.44 15.66
CA PHE A 129 2.22 1.07 14.34
C PHE A 129 0.95 1.67 13.77
N LEU A 130 -0.21 1.04 13.95
CA LEU A 130 -1.51 1.60 13.54
C LEU A 130 -1.84 2.88 14.28
N ILE A 131 -1.61 2.93 15.60
CA ILE A 131 -1.83 4.13 16.40
C ILE A 131 -0.91 5.25 15.93
N VAL A 132 0.38 4.97 15.76
CA VAL A 132 1.36 5.94 15.26
C VAL A 132 0.97 6.44 13.87
N ASN A 133 0.58 5.55 12.96
CA ASN A 133 0.10 5.94 11.64
C ASN A 133 -1.13 6.86 11.71
N GLY A 134 -2.09 6.55 12.58
CA GLY A 134 -3.26 7.40 12.83
C GLY A 134 -2.86 8.80 13.34
N LEU A 135 -1.89 8.90 14.25
CA LEU A 135 -1.37 10.17 14.75
C LEU A 135 -0.65 10.97 13.64
N VAL A 136 0.12 10.29 12.79
CA VAL A 136 0.80 10.92 11.65
C VAL A 136 -0.22 11.49 10.66
N LEU A 137 -1.26 10.72 10.30
CA LEU A 137 -2.34 11.20 9.45
C LEU A 137 -3.08 12.39 10.06
N PHE A 138 -3.37 12.33 11.36
CA PHE A 138 -4.01 13.42 12.09
C PHE A 138 -3.15 14.69 12.08
N ALA A 139 -1.84 14.56 12.32
CA ALA A 139 -0.90 15.67 12.26
C ALA A 139 -0.79 16.26 10.85
N ALA A 140 -0.69 15.41 9.82
CA ALA A 140 -0.64 15.84 8.42
C ALA A 140 -1.88 16.64 8.03
N GLU A 141 -3.07 16.21 8.44
CA GLU A 141 -4.32 16.94 8.20
C GLU A 141 -4.33 18.29 8.92
N ARG A 142 -3.90 18.34 10.19
CA ARG A 142 -3.79 19.59 10.96
C ARG A 142 -2.81 20.60 10.34
N LEU A 143 -1.75 20.13 9.69
CA LEU A 143 -0.79 20.99 8.99
C LEU A 143 -1.33 21.44 7.63
N ARG A 144 -2.06 20.58 6.90
CA ARG A 144 -2.66 20.90 5.59
C ARG A 144 -3.73 21.98 5.69
N GLN A 145 -4.54 21.99 6.76
CA GLN A 145 -5.52 23.05 7.02
C GLN A 145 -4.91 24.44 7.24
N ARG A 146 -3.57 24.55 7.37
CA ARG A 146 -2.85 25.83 7.50
C ARG A 146 -2.31 26.39 6.19
N GLN A 147 -2.48 25.70 5.07
CA GLN A 147 -2.18 26.25 3.74
C GLN A 147 -3.48 26.73 3.11
N PRO A 148 -3.70 28.05 2.93
CA PRO A 148 -4.82 28.52 2.14
C PRO A 148 -4.67 27.95 0.73
N MET A 149 -5.74 27.37 0.21
CA MET A 149 -5.84 26.99 -1.19
C MET A 149 -5.57 28.24 -2.03
N THR A 150 -4.35 28.39 -2.55
CA THR A 150 -4.11 29.29 -3.69
C THR A 150 -4.79 28.65 -4.88
N VAL A 151 -6.10 28.90 -5.00
CA VAL A 151 -6.85 28.73 -6.24
C VAL A 151 -6.27 29.76 -7.19
N GLY A 152 -5.37 29.32 -8.07
CA GLY A 152 -4.91 30.14 -9.18
C GLY A 152 -6.10 30.45 -10.09
N ALA A 153 -6.46 31.73 -10.15
CA ALA A 153 -7.36 32.31 -11.14
C ALA A 153 -6.69 32.38 -12.52
#